data_AF-A0A662FL96-F1
#
_entry.id   AF-A0A662FL96-F1
#
_cell.length_a   1.000
_cell.length_b   1.000
_cell.length_c   1.000
_cell.angle_alpha   90.00
_cell.angle_beta   90.00
_cell.angle_gamma   90.00
#
_symmetry.space_group_name_H-M   'P 1'
#
loop_
_entity.id
_entity.type
_entity.pdbx_description
1 polymer ?
#
loop_
_entity_poly.entity_id
_entity_poly.type
_entity_poly.pdbx_seq_one_letter_code
_entity_poly.pdbx_strand_id
1 'polypeptide(L)'
;MHIGKEQLKELIEKKQIITDFESIEKQITANGFDFRACAIVEITNAGKLAKEKKDNKKPELGKAYVLEEYTERLNNYDIKEKSNEKTVKLKGLKPYLIISCEKVNTPENMMIHITPRSSLFRKHNHY
;
A
#
# COMPACT_ATOMS: atom_id res chain seq x y z
N MET A 1 -6.37 22.83 0.75
CA MET A 1 -5.28 23.20 1.68
C MET A 1 -4.63 21.91 2.15
N HIS A 2 -3.30 21.78 2.07
CA HIS A 2 -2.60 20.60 2.57
C HIS A 2 -2.09 20.86 3.99
N ILE A 3 -2.09 19.82 4.81
CA ILE A 3 -1.53 19.86 6.18
C ILE A 3 0.00 19.93 6.06
N GLY A 4 0.61 20.92 6.71
CA GLY A 4 2.07 21.06 6.73
C GLY A 4 2.73 20.02 7.64
N LYS A 5 4.04 19.81 7.45
CA LYS A 5 4.85 18.84 8.21
C LYS A 5 4.58 18.83 9.72
N GLU A 6 4.70 19.99 10.39
CA GLU A 6 4.58 20.05 11.86
C GLU A 6 3.18 19.69 12.36
N GLN A 7 2.13 20.14 11.66
CA GLN A 7 0.75 19.77 11.97
C GLN A 7 0.49 18.29 11.71
N LEU A 8 1.03 17.75 10.62
CA LEU A 8 0.89 16.34 10.29
C LEU A 8 1.58 15.46 11.34
N LYS A 9 2.78 15.86 11.78
CA LYS A 9 3.50 15.20 12.86
C LYS A 9 2.68 15.17 14.14
N GLU A 10 2.11 16.31 14.54
CA GLU A 10 1.26 16.39 15.72
C GLU A 10 0.03 15.47 15.62
N LEU A 11 -0.61 15.40 14.46
CA LEU A 11 -1.74 14.49 14.23
C LEU A 11 -1.31 13.03 14.34
N ILE A 12 -0.15 12.65 13.80
CA ILE A 12 0.37 11.28 13.90
C ILE A 12 0.64 10.93 15.36
N GLU A 13 1.34 11.80 16.09
CA GLU A 13 1.75 11.55 17.48
C GLU A 13 0.58 11.56 18.46
N LYS A 14 -0.32 12.56 18.35
CA LYS A 14 -1.39 12.79 19.33
C LYS A 14 -2.71 12.12 18.97
N LYS A 15 -3.01 12.02 17.67
CA LYS A 15 -4.30 11.50 17.17
C LYS A 15 -4.17 10.15 16.49
N GLN A 16 -2.95 9.62 16.36
CA GLN A 16 -2.68 8.31 15.77
C GLN A 16 -3.33 8.14 14.38
N ILE A 17 -3.33 9.21 13.57
CA ILE A 17 -3.89 9.17 12.21
C ILE A 17 -3.11 8.20 11.30
N ILE A 18 -1.85 7.91 11.63
CA ILE A 18 -1.02 6.90 11.00
C ILE A 18 -0.35 6.10 12.12
N THR A 19 -0.38 4.77 12.02
CA THR A 19 0.30 3.85 12.96
C THR A 19 1.14 2.82 12.20
N ASP A 20 1.93 2.03 12.93
CA ASP A 20 2.81 0.98 12.38
C ASP A 20 3.91 1.50 11.43
N PHE A 21 4.34 2.76 11.63
CA PHE A 21 5.48 3.35 10.94
C PHE A 21 6.81 2.97 11.60
N GLU A 22 7.91 3.03 10.85
CA GLU A 22 9.26 2.80 11.40
C GLU A 22 9.77 4.02 12.16
N SER A 23 9.62 5.19 11.55
CA SER A 23 10.13 6.45 12.08
C SER A 23 9.41 7.61 11.42
N ILE A 24 8.76 8.45 12.24
CA ILE A 24 8.11 9.67 11.76
C ILE A 24 9.14 10.54 11.02
N GLU A 25 10.33 10.74 11.60
CA GLU A 25 11.34 11.63 11.01
C GLU A 25 11.85 11.18 9.64
N LYS A 26 11.94 9.86 9.41
CA LYS A 26 12.38 9.33 8.11
C LYS A 26 11.28 9.34 7.05
N GLN A 27 10.01 9.29 7.47
CA GLN A 27 8.87 9.09 6.58
C GLN A 27 8.06 10.36 6.36
N ILE A 28 8.11 11.33 7.26
CA ILE A 28 7.38 12.59 7.07
C ILE A 28 8.04 13.46 6.01
N THR A 29 7.22 14.04 5.14
CA THR A 29 7.66 14.97 4.08
C THR A 29 7.13 16.37 4.36
N ALA A 30 7.36 17.33 3.44
CA ALA A 30 6.92 18.71 3.64
C ALA A 30 5.40 18.84 3.88
N ASN A 31 4.61 17.96 3.26
CA ASN A 31 3.15 18.00 3.26
C ASN A 31 2.51 16.59 3.14
N GLY A 32 3.20 15.55 3.60
CA GLY A 32 2.74 14.18 3.47
C GLY A 32 3.59 13.19 4.27
N PHE A 33 3.36 11.90 3.99
CA PHE A 33 4.00 10.80 4.68
C PHE A 33 4.32 9.67 3.68
N ASP A 34 5.56 9.19 3.67
CA ASP A 34 6.02 8.09 2.83
C ASP A 34 5.60 6.75 3.45
N PHE A 35 4.77 6.01 2.72
CA PHE A 35 4.32 4.66 3.09
C PHE A 35 5.31 3.60 2.60
N ARG A 36 5.48 2.54 3.39
CA ARG A 36 6.29 1.37 3.04
C ARG A 36 5.39 0.24 2.55
N ALA A 37 5.89 -0.61 1.67
CA ALA A 37 5.18 -1.82 1.23
C ALA A 37 5.54 -2.99 2.15
N CYS A 38 4.56 -3.58 2.86
CA CYS A 38 4.77 -4.79 3.65
C CYS A 38 4.42 -6.06 2.89
N ALA A 39 3.52 -5.96 1.90
CA ALA A 39 3.15 -7.11 1.08
C ALA A 39 2.92 -6.72 -0.38
N ILE A 40 3.34 -7.63 -1.27
CA ILE A 40 3.04 -7.60 -2.70
C ILE A 40 2.35 -8.93 -3.02
N VAL A 41 1.11 -8.85 -3.48
CA VAL A 41 0.29 -10.01 -3.80
C VAL A 41 0.07 -10.05 -5.31
N GLU A 42 0.36 -11.20 -5.92
CA GLU A 42 0.08 -11.41 -7.32
C GLU A 42 -1.43 -11.44 -7.57
N ILE A 43 -1.88 -10.80 -8.66
CA ILE A 43 -3.23 -10.98 -9.18
C ILE A 43 -3.13 -11.95 -10.36
N THR A 44 -3.69 -13.16 -10.22
CA THR A 44 -3.66 -14.21 -11.24
C THR A 44 -4.80 -14.06 -12.23
N ASN A 45 -5.92 -13.51 -11.79
CA ASN A 45 -7.07 -13.15 -12.61
C ASN A 45 -7.58 -11.78 -12.16
N ALA A 46 -7.67 -10.81 -13.08
CA ALA A 46 -8.11 -9.45 -12.75
C ALA A 46 -9.60 -9.33 -12.38
N GLY A 47 -10.36 -10.41 -12.54
CA GLY A 47 -11.81 -10.39 -12.31
C GLY A 47 -12.55 -9.66 -13.44
N LYS A 48 -13.75 -9.16 -13.13
CA LYS A 48 -14.61 -8.45 -14.09
C LYS A 48 -15.44 -7.41 -13.37
N LEU A 49 -15.39 -6.17 -13.86
CA LEU A 49 -16.37 -5.13 -13.51
C LEU A 49 -17.43 -5.09 -14.62
N ALA A 50 -18.68 -5.32 -14.25
CA ALA A 50 -19.83 -5.39 -15.14
C ALA A 50 -20.86 -4.31 -14.77
N LYS A 51 -21.72 -3.95 -15.73
CA LYS A 51 -22.82 -3.02 -15.51
C LYS A 51 -23.78 -3.53 -14.44
N GLU A 52 -24.11 -4.83 -14.52
CA GLU A 52 -24.95 -5.51 -13.54
C GLU A 52 -24.08 -6.08 -12.41
N LYS A 53 -24.40 -5.73 -11.16
CA LYS A 53 -23.60 -6.13 -9.98
C LYS A 53 -23.43 -7.65 -9.86
N LYS A 54 -24.43 -8.44 -10.28
CA LYS A 54 -24.40 -9.91 -10.24
C LYS A 54 -23.34 -10.53 -11.15
N ASP A 55 -22.91 -9.80 -12.18
CA ASP A 55 -21.93 -10.27 -13.16
C ASP A 55 -20.50 -9.84 -12.80
N ASN A 56 -20.32 -9.13 -11.68
CA ASN A 56 -19.01 -8.79 -11.16
C ASN A 56 -18.27 -10.05 -10.70
N LYS A 57 -17.01 -10.16 -11.09
CA LYS A 57 -16.10 -11.21 -10.61
C LYS A 57 -14.97 -10.56 -9.84
N LYS A 58 -14.75 -11.01 -8.60
CA LYS A 58 -13.62 -10.56 -7.80
C LYS A 58 -12.31 -11.03 -8.46
N PRO A 59 -11.22 -10.24 -8.34
CA PRO A 59 -9.91 -10.71 -8.74
C PRO A 59 -9.50 -11.95 -7.93
N GLU A 60 -8.77 -12.87 -8.57
CA GLU A 60 -8.13 -14.00 -7.89
C GLU A 60 -6.71 -13.61 -7.49
N LEU A 61 -6.35 -13.96 -6.26
CA LEU A 61 -5.05 -13.68 -5.68
C LEU A 61 -4.17 -14.92 -5.75
N GLY A 62 -2.91 -14.72 -6.14
CA GLY A 62 -1.89 -15.75 -6.20
C GLY A 62 -0.96 -15.71 -5.00
N LYS A 63 0.33 -15.88 -5.28
CA LYS A 63 1.40 -15.81 -4.28
C LYS A 63 1.50 -14.41 -3.66
N ALA A 64 1.67 -14.36 -2.34
CA ALA A 64 2.04 -13.14 -1.63
C ALA A 64 3.50 -13.18 -1.18
N TYR A 65 4.18 -12.07 -1.36
CA TYR A 65 5.48 -11.77 -0.76
C TYR A 65 5.23 -10.80 0.38
N VAL A 66 5.47 -11.21 1.62
CA VAL A 66 5.09 -10.45 2.82
C VAL A 66 6.22 -10.44 3.84
N LEU A 67 6.46 -9.29 4.45
CA LEU A 67 7.33 -9.18 5.63
C LEU A 67 6.69 -9.96 6.78
N GLU A 68 7.47 -10.81 7.45
CA GLU A 68 6.98 -11.80 8.42
C GLU A 68 6.14 -11.16 9.52
N GLU A 69 6.58 -10.02 10.04
CA GLU A 69 5.94 -9.25 11.08
C GLU A 69 4.64 -8.52 10.66
N TYR A 70 4.26 -8.61 9.37
CA TYR A 70 3.01 -8.06 8.82
C TYR A 70 2.10 -9.14 8.22
N THR A 71 2.34 -10.43 8.53
CA THR A 71 1.56 -11.53 7.96
C THR A 71 0.07 -11.40 8.27
N GLU A 72 -0.32 -10.88 9.44
CA GLU A 72 -1.72 -10.70 9.82
C GLU A 72 -2.47 -9.69 8.95
N ARG A 73 -1.75 -8.82 8.22
CA ARG A 73 -2.35 -7.89 7.24
C ARG A 73 -3.05 -8.63 6.10
N LEU A 74 -2.68 -9.89 5.87
CA LEU A 74 -3.23 -10.72 4.81
C LEU A 74 -4.44 -11.57 5.25
N ASN A 75 -4.86 -11.53 6.52
CA ASN A 75 -5.90 -12.43 7.04
C ASN A 75 -7.27 -12.33 6.34
N ASN A 76 -7.57 -11.17 5.76
CA ASN A 76 -8.84 -10.93 5.06
C ASN A 76 -8.78 -11.25 3.55
N TYR A 77 -7.68 -11.84 3.08
CA TYR A 77 -7.47 -12.18 1.68
C TYR A 77 -7.35 -13.69 1.51
N ASP A 78 -7.97 -14.23 0.45
CA ASP A 78 -7.86 -15.63 0.07
C ASP A 78 -6.51 -15.88 -0.63
N ILE A 79 -5.43 -15.97 0.17
CA ILE A 79 -4.06 -16.15 -0.30
C ILE A 79 -3.51 -17.48 0.21
N LYS A 80 -3.28 -18.40 -0.73
CA LYS A 80 -2.85 -19.78 -0.46
C LYS A 80 -1.34 -19.92 -0.27
N GLU A 81 -0.54 -19.13 -0.99
CA GLU A 81 0.91 -19.20 -0.95
C GLU A 81 1.49 -17.89 -0.42
N LYS A 82 2.36 -17.97 0.59
CA LYS A 82 3.05 -16.83 1.20
C LYS A 82 4.56 -17.09 1.21
N SER A 83 5.35 -16.07 0.90
CA SER A 83 6.82 -16.06 0.94
C SER A 83 7.30 -14.86 1.74
N ASN A 84 8.41 -15.02 2.47
CA ASN A 84 9.07 -13.96 3.23
C ASN A 84 10.28 -13.36 2.49
N GLU A 85 10.35 -13.53 1.17
CA GLU A 85 11.37 -12.88 0.34
C GLU A 85 11.31 -11.36 0.46
N LYS A 86 12.45 -10.75 0.78
CA LYS A 86 12.58 -9.28 0.95
C LYS A 86 12.70 -8.51 -0.36
N THR A 87 12.97 -9.20 -1.47
CA THR A 87 13.15 -8.61 -2.80
C THR A 87 12.26 -9.35 -3.79
N VAL A 88 11.43 -8.59 -4.52
CA VAL A 88 10.45 -9.17 -5.47
C VAL A 88 10.71 -8.62 -6.87
N LYS A 89 10.84 -9.51 -7.86
CA LYS A 89 10.93 -9.13 -9.27
C LYS A 89 9.55 -9.05 -9.90
N LEU A 90 9.04 -7.83 -10.08
CA LEU A 90 7.76 -7.60 -10.74
C LEU A 90 7.86 -7.86 -12.25
N LYS A 91 6.96 -8.70 -12.77
CA LYS A 91 6.74 -8.88 -14.21
C LYS A 91 6.02 -7.66 -14.79
N GLY A 92 6.51 -7.15 -15.92
CA GLY A 92 5.85 -6.07 -16.65
C GLY A 92 4.44 -6.45 -17.10
N LEU A 93 3.53 -5.48 -17.12
CA LEU A 93 2.11 -5.63 -17.49
C LEU A 93 1.29 -6.60 -16.63
N LYS A 94 1.88 -7.20 -15.58
CA LYS A 94 1.14 -8.01 -14.61
C LYS A 94 0.62 -7.10 -13.48
N PRO A 95 -0.67 -7.18 -13.10
CA PRO A 95 -1.21 -6.44 -11.98
C PRO A 95 -0.81 -7.09 -10.64
N TYR A 96 -0.63 -6.24 -9.62
CA TYR A 96 -0.34 -6.65 -8.24
C TYR A 96 -1.19 -5.83 -7.27
N LEU A 97 -1.56 -6.45 -6.16
CA LEU A 97 -2.09 -5.76 -5.00
C LEU A 97 -0.91 -5.47 -4.06
N ILE A 98 -0.69 -4.20 -3.72
CA ILE A 98 0.35 -3.77 -2.78
C ILE A 98 -0.33 -3.31 -1.49
N ILE A 99 0.17 -3.78 -0.35
CA ILE A 99 -0.34 -3.45 0.98
C ILE A 99 0.74 -2.69 1.73
N SER A 100 0.34 -1.58 2.37
CA SER A 100 1.24 -0.76 3.17
C SER A 100 1.49 -1.36 4.55
N CYS A 101 2.72 -1.17 5.06
CA CYS A 101 3.07 -1.45 6.44
C CYS A 101 2.15 -0.66 7.38
N GLU A 102 2.03 0.64 7.12
CA GLU A 102 1.29 1.55 7.97
C GLU A 102 -0.23 1.38 7.84
N LYS A 103 -0.93 1.71 8.93
CA LYS A 103 -2.39 1.84 8.98
C LYS A 103 -2.76 3.31 9.07
N VAL A 104 -3.91 3.66 8.50
CA VAL A 104 -4.40 5.03 8.44
C VAL A 104 -5.78 5.10 9.09
N ASN A 105 -5.91 5.98 10.08
CA ASN A 105 -7.14 6.25 10.80
C ASN A 105 -7.63 7.65 10.39
N THR A 106 -8.30 7.73 9.24
CA THR A 106 -8.75 9.01 8.67
C THR A 106 -9.98 9.55 9.40
N PRO A 107 -9.91 10.74 10.03
CA PRO A 107 -11.09 11.39 10.59
C PRO A 107 -12.14 11.76 9.52
N GLU A 108 -13.41 11.84 9.89
CA GLU A 108 -14.52 12.14 8.96
C GLU A 108 -14.37 13.48 8.21
N ASN A 109 -13.67 14.44 8.81
CA ASN A 109 -13.41 15.77 8.25
C ASN A 109 -12.09 15.87 7.46
N MET A 110 -11.45 14.75 7.15
CA MET A 110 -10.16 14.70 6.46
C MET A 110 -10.22 13.81 5.22
N MET A 111 -9.47 14.19 4.19
CA MET A 111 -9.24 13.39 2.99
C MET A 111 -7.74 13.18 2.82
N ILE A 112 -7.35 11.98 2.43
CA ILE A 112 -5.95 11.62 2.18
C ILE A 112 -5.78 11.29 0.72
N HIS A 113 -4.79 11.91 0.08
CA HIS A 113 -4.43 11.67 -1.30
C HIS A 113 -3.19 10.79 -1.33
N ILE A 114 -3.29 9.61 -1.95
CA ILE A 114 -2.16 8.70 -2.11
C ILE A 114 -1.52 8.98 -3.45
N THR A 115 -0.25 9.36 -3.43
CA THR A 115 0.56 9.57 -4.63
C THR A 115 1.83 8.73 -4.55
N PRO A 116 2.29 8.19 -5.69
CA PRO A 116 3.50 7.40 -5.68
C PRO A 116 4.74 8.29 -5.71
N ARG A 117 5.85 7.83 -5.12
CA ARG A 117 7.14 8.52 -5.22
C ARG A 117 7.65 8.51 -6.65
N SER A 118 8.15 9.66 -7.13
CA SER A 118 8.63 9.79 -8.51
C SER A 118 9.77 8.83 -8.86
N SER A 119 10.58 8.40 -7.88
CA SER A 119 11.65 7.41 -8.07
C SER A 119 11.14 6.06 -8.58
N LEU A 120 9.87 5.71 -8.33
CA LEU A 120 9.26 4.48 -8.85
C LEU A 120 9.07 4.51 -10.38
N PHE A 121 8.89 5.70 -10.96
CA PHE A 121 8.68 5.87 -12.41
C PHE A 121 9.90 6.39 -13.15
N ARG A 122 10.90 6.93 -12.43
CA ARG A 122 12.19 7.32 -13.02
C ARG A 122 13.08 6.09 -13.26
N LYS A 123 12.58 5.08 -13.96
CA LYS A 123 13.45 4.10 -14.58
C LYS A 123 14.03 4.76 -15.83
N HIS A 124 15.35 5.00 -15.82
CA HIS A 124 16.07 5.36 -17.03
C HIS A 124 15.79 4.31 -18.11
N ASN A 125 15.38 4.78 -19.28
CA ASN A 125 15.39 4.00 -20.52
C ASN A 125 16.84 3.59 -20.78
N HIS A 126 17.24 2.43 -20.27
CA HIS A 126 18.35 1.66 -20.81
C HIS A 126 17.74 0.54 -21.66
N TYR A 127 17.31 0.91 -22.85
CA TYR A 127 17.13 0.04 -24.01
C TYR A 127 17.76 0.74 -25.19
#